data_AF-A0A6S7FIE4-F1
#
_entry.id   AF-A0A6S7FIE4-F1
#
_cell.length_a   1.000
_cell.length_b   1.000
_cell.length_c   1.000
_cell.angle_alpha   90.00
_cell.angle_beta   90.00
_cell.angle_gamma   90.00
#
_symmetry.space_group_name_H-M   'P 1'
#
loop_
_entity.id
_entity.type
_entity.pdbx_description
1 polymer ?
#
loop_
_entity_poly.entity_id
_entity_poly.type
_entity_poly.pdbx_seq_one_letter_code
_entity_poly.pdbx_strand_id
1 'polypeptide(L)'
;MVHRDWAKKNPNRKSDDYVTHYYGNGEICDLTGMARTVQVKLRCKKSNHLQEVSIYLVEPNPCQYILGVDSPILCPLIKNADEDGIFPTTL
;
A
#
# COMPACT_ATOMS: atom_id res chain seq x y z
N MET A 1 -12.92 -3.83 -6.42
CA MET A 1 -13.67 -3.15 -5.32
C MET A 1 -13.10 -3.44 -3.93
N VAL A 2 -12.49 -4.61 -3.68
CA VAL A 2 -11.91 -5.05 -2.40
C VAL A 2 -11.12 -3.97 -1.63
N HIS A 3 -10.26 -3.20 -2.32
CA HIS A 3 -9.51 -2.12 -1.70
C HIS A 3 -10.41 -1.04 -1.10
N ARG A 4 -11.45 -0.57 -1.81
CA ARG A 4 -12.35 0.50 -1.35
C ARG A 4 -13.15 0.07 -0.13
N ASP A 5 -13.59 -1.18 -0.09
CA ASP A 5 -14.31 -1.72 1.07
C ASP A 5 -13.40 -1.85 2.29
N TRP A 6 -12.15 -2.25 2.07
CA TRP A 6 -11.12 -2.23 3.12
C TRP A 6 -10.81 -0.79 3.58
N ALA A 7 -10.70 0.14 2.64
CA ALA A 7 -10.36 1.54 2.90
C ALA A 7 -11.38 2.21 3.84
N LYS A 8 -12.68 2.01 3.60
CA LYS A 8 -13.76 2.51 4.46
C LYS A 8 -13.66 2.02 5.91
N LYS A 9 -13.15 0.81 6.11
CA LYS A 9 -12.97 0.20 7.44
C LYS A 9 -11.65 0.59 8.12
N ASN A 10 -10.74 1.26 7.40
CA ASN A 10 -9.41 1.61 7.87
C ASN A 10 -9.16 3.12 7.72
N PRO A 11 -9.64 3.96 8.66
CA PRO A 11 -9.51 5.41 8.56
C PRO A 11 -8.04 5.86 8.58
N ASN A 12 -7.17 5.15 9.32
CA ASN A 12 -5.73 5.45 9.45
C ASN A 12 -4.87 4.89 8.31
N ARG A 13 -5.46 4.55 7.16
CA ARG A 13 -4.73 3.97 6.01
C ARG A 13 -3.87 4.99 5.26
N LYS A 14 -4.07 6.29 5.48
CA LYS A 14 -3.38 7.36 4.77
C LYS A 14 -3.08 8.56 5.67
N SER A 15 -2.10 9.33 5.26
CA SER A 15 -1.70 10.64 5.77
C SER A 15 -1.10 11.45 4.62
N ASP A 16 -0.63 12.67 4.90
CA ASP A 16 0.06 13.52 3.91
C ASP A 16 1.36 12.88 3.37
N ASP A 17 1.97 11.99 4.15
CA ASP A 17 3.25 11.35 3.83
C ASP A 17 3.13 9.89 3.37
N TYR A 18 1.96 9.26 3.47
CA TYR A 18 1.80 7.85 3.09
C TYR A 18 0.38 7.48 2.68
N VAL A 19 0.26 6.45 1.85
CA VAL A 19 -1.00 5.74 1.58
C VAL A 19 -0.80 4.24 1.69
N THR A 20 -1.84 3.52 2.11
CA THR A 20 -1.83 2.06 2.15
C THR A 20 -2.82 1.51 1.13
N HIS A 21 -2.33 0.77 0.15
CA HIS A 21 -3.17 0.02 -0.78
C HIS A 21 -3.37 -1.40 -0.27
N TYR A 22 -4.59 -1.90 -0.42
CA TYR A 22 -4.93 -3.25 0.02
C TYR A 22 -5.27 -4.12 -1.18
N TYR A 23 -4.51 -5.19 -1.32
CA TYR A 23 -4.71 -6.22 -2.33
C TYR A 23 -5.19 -7.48 -1.63
N GLY A 24 -6.43 -7.88 -1.92
CA GLY A 24 -7.01 -9.13 -1.43
C GLY A 24 -7.38 -10.05 -2.59
N ASN A 25 -8.08 -11.14 -2.27
CA ASN A 25 -8.46 -12.18 -3.22
C ASN A 25 -7.25 -12.80 -3.95
N GLY A 26 -6.11 -12.93 -3.26
CA GLY A 26 -5.00 -13.74 -3.74
C GLY A 26 -5.35 -15.23 -3.75
N GLU A 27 -4.41 -16.04 -4.18
CA GLU A 27 -4.54 -17.50 -4.14
C GLU A 27 -4.85 -17.99 -2.71
N ILE A 28 -5.68 -19.03 -2.61
CA ILE A 28 -6.01 -19.66 -1.33
C ILE A 28 -4.74 -20.22 -0.69
N CYS A 29 -4.51 -19.80 0.54
CA CYS A 29 -3.45 -20.30 1.39
C CYS A 29 -3.77 -21.73 1.82
N ASP A 30 -2.84 -22.64 1.56
CA ASP A 30 -2.87 -24.03 2.01
C ASP A 30 -2.87 -24.15 3.54
N LEU A 31 -2.16 -23.24 4.23
CA LEU A 31 -2.06 -23.26 5.70
C LEU A 31 -3.32 -22.76 6.42
N THR A 32 -4.03 -21.78 5.85
CA THR A 32 -5.16 -21.10 6.53
C THR A 32 -6.51 -21.34 5.87
N GLY A 33 -6.53 -21.84 4.64
CA GLY A 33 -7.74 -21.95 3.81
C GLY A 33 -8.30 -20.59 3.35
N MET A 34 -7.62 -19.48 3.62
CA MET A 34 -8.06 -18.13 3.26
C MET A 34 -7.27 -17.57 2.09
N ALA A 35 -7.87 -16.68 1.31
CA ALA A 35 -7.16 -15.95 0.25
C ALA A 35 -5.99 -15.14 0.81
N ARG A 36 -4.84 -15.18 0.14
CA ARG A 36 -3.68 -14.32 0.46
C ARG A 36 -4.03 -12.83 0.35
N THR A 37 -3.45 -12.02 1.23
CA THR A 37 -3.70 -10.57 1.29
C THR A 37 -2.41 -9.78 1.50
N VAL A 38 -2.33 -8.58 0.93
CA VAL A 38 -1.17 -7.69 1.05
C VAL A 38 -1.62 -6.27 1.36
N GLN A 39 -1.01 -5.66 2.37
CA GLN A 39 -1.04 -4.21 2.60
C GLN A 39 0.24 -3.59 2.03
N VAL A 40 0.11 -2.81 0.95
CA VAL A 40 1.22 -2.08 0.33
C VAL A 40 1.28 -0.68 0.93
N LYS A 41 2.27 -0.42 1.78
CA LYS A 41 2.51 0.87 2.44
C LYS A 41 3.46 1.72 1.60
N LEU A 42 2.91 2.70 0.91
CA LEU A 42 3.62 3.64 0.03
C LEU A 42 3.89 4.91 0.82
N ARG A 43 5.17 5.27 1.01
CA ARG A 43 5.56 6.44 1.81
C ARG A 43 6.50 7.37 1.04
N CYS A 44 6.23 8.66 1.15
CA CYS A 44 7.12 9.71 0.67
C CYS A 44 8.42 9.71 1.48
N LYS A 45 9.55 9.55 0.81
CA LYS A 45 10.89 9.70 1.41
C LYS A 45 11.55 10.94 0.84
N LYS A 46 11.97 11.88 1.70
CA LYS A 46 12.73 13.05 1.26
C LYS A 46 14.14 12.62 0.87
N SER A 47 14.52 12.85 -0.39
CA SER A 47 15.87 12.63 -0.91
C SER A 47 16.12 13.53 -2.10
N ASN A 48 17.40 13.80 -2.38
CA ASN A 48 17.85 14.53 -3.57
C ASN A 48 17.94 13.61 -4.81
N HIS A 49 17.76 12.29 -4.65
CA HIS A 49 17.82 11.31 -5.73
C HIS A 49 16.43 10.70 -6.00
N LEU A 50 15.78 11.09 -7.09
CA LEU A 50 14.41 10.65 -7.41
C LEU A 50 14.24 9.13 -7.52
N GLN A 51 15.31 8.41 -7.90
CA GLN A 51 15.29 6.96 -8.10
C GLN A 51 15.61 6.17 -6.83
N GLU A 52 15.80 6.85 -5.69
CA GLU A 52 16.02 6.15 -4.42
C GLU A 52 14.74 5.40 -4.02
N VAL A 53 14.89 4.11 -3.73
CA VAL A 53 13.80 3.24 -3.30
C VAL A 53 14.28 2.37 -2.14
N SER A 54 13.47 2.27 -1.09
CA SER A 54 13.67 1.27 -0.02
C SER A 54 12.43 0.37 0.04
N ILE A 55 12.63 -0.94 -0.07
CA ILE A 55 11.56 -1.94 -0.11
C ILE A 55 11.76 -2.95 1.02
N TYR A 56 10.68 -3.34 1.69
CA TYR A 56 10.69 -4.47 2.61
C TYR A 56 9.39 -5.26 2.51
N LEU A 57 9.47 -6.56 2.81
CA LEU A 57 8.31 -7.45 2.86
C LEU A 57 8.31 -8.20 4.19
N VAL A 58 7.18 -8.21 4.88
CA VAL A 58 6.99 -8.94 6.13
C VAL A 58 5.70 -9.74 6.07
N GLU A 59 5.73 -10.95 6.60
CA GLU A 59 4.58 -11.83 6.79
C GLU A 59 4.23 -11.92 8.29
N PRO A 60 3.49 -10.94 8.85
CA PRO A 60 3.16 -10.94 10.28
C PRO A 60 2.31 -12.14 10.72
N ASN A 61 1.47 -12.66 9.81
CA ASN A 61 0.68 -13.86 9.98
C ASN A 61 0.75 -14.68 8.69
N PRO A 62 0.57 -16.01 8.76
CA PRO A 62 0.58 -16.86 7.57
C PRO A 62 -0.33 -16.30 6.47
N CYS A 63 0.22 -16.10 5.28
CA CYS A 63 -0.46 -15.62 4.08
C CYS A 63 -1.05 -14.19 4.16
N GLN A 64 -0.64 -13.40 5.16
CA GLN A 64 -0.93 -11.98 5.26
C GLN A 64 0.37 -11.20 5.19
N TYR A 65 0.49 -10.31 4.23
CA TYR A 65 1.75 -9.62 3.94
C TYR A 65 1.64 -8.11 4.13
N ILE A 66 2.78 -7.50 4.48
CA ILE A 66 2.99 -6.06 4.46
C ILE A 66 4.20 -5.78 3.55
N LEU A 67 3.96 -5.06 2.45
CA LEU A 67 5.00 -4.58 1.54
C LEU A 67 5.19 -3.08 1.78
N GLY A 68 6.34 -2.69 2.32
CA GLY A 68 6.68 -1.27 2.45
C GLY A 68 7.50 -0.78 1.28
N VAL A 69 7.17 0.40 0.77
CA VAL A 69 7.89 1.08 -0.31
C VAL A 69 8.06 2.54 0.08
N ASP A 70 9.31 2.94 0.30
CA ASP A 70 9.70 4.33 0.55
C ASP A 70 10.43 4.88 -0.68
N SER A 71 9.95 5.98 -1.26
CA SER A 71 10.61 6.62 -2.39
C SER A 71 10.24 8.09 -2.55
N PRO A 72 11.14 8.97 -3.04
CA PRO A 72 10.82 10.36 -3.34
C PRO A 72 9.76 10.53 -4.44
N ILE A 73 9.66 9.60 -5.38
CA ILE A 73 8.65 9.66 -6.46
C ILE A 73 7.22 9.53 -5.93
N LEU A 74 7.04 8.97 -4.73
CA LEU A 74 5.72 8.82 -4.11
C LEU A 74 5.20 10.14 -3.54
N CYS A 75 6.06 11.12 -3.25
CA CYS A 75 5.64 12.40 -2.66
C CYS A 75 4.60 13.16 -3.49
N PRO A 76 4.80 13.40 -4.81
CA PRO A 76 3.76 14.03 -5.63
C PRO A 76 2.51 13.14 -5.81
N LEU A 77 2.68 11.81 -5.86
CA LEU A 77 1.55 10.88 -6.05
C LEU A 77 0.63 10.84 -4.83
N ILE A 78 1.19 10.81 -3.62
CA ILE A 78 0.45 10.80 -2.36
C ILE A 78 -0.37 12.07 -2.20
N LYS A 79 0.19 13.24 -2.53
CA LYS A 79 -0.53 14.53 -2.49
C LYS A 79 -1.76 14.57 -3.40
N ASN A 80 -1.72 13.83 -4.50
CA ASN A 80 -2.80 13.79 -5.49
C ASN A 80 -3.71 12.55 -5.33
N ALA A 81 -3.48 11.73 -4.30
CA ALA A 81 -4.30 10.55 -4.06
C ALA A 81 -5.72 10.94 -3.64
N ASP A 82 -6.71 10.18 -4.11
CA ASP A 82 -8.11 10.44 -3.81
C ASP A 82 -8.49 10.11 -2.34
N GLU A 83 -9.78 10.20 -2.03
CA GLU A 83 -10.30 9.87 -0.70
C GLU A 83 -9.97 8.44 -0.27
N ASP A 84 -9.97 7.48 -1.19
CA ASP A 84 -9.64 6.09 -0.94
C ASP A 84 -8.12 5.84 -0.87
N GLY A 85 -7.30 6.78 -1.35
CA GLY A 85 -5.85 6.69 -1.42
C GLY A 85 -5.33 6.21 -2.78
N ILE A 86 -6.18 6.20 -3.81
CA ILE A 86 -5.85 5.77 -5.17
C ILE A 86 -5.17 6.91 -5.92
N PHE A 87 -4.09 6.61 -6.64
CA PHE A 87 -3.40 7.59 -7.47
C PHE A 87 -4.15 7.87 -8.77
N PRO A 88 -4.15 9.12 -9.25
CA PRO A 88 -4.74 9.48 -10.53
C PRO A 88 -3.99 8.80 -11.68
N THR A 89 -4.72 8.41 -12.72
CA THR A 89 -4.17 7.78 -13.93
C THR A 89 -3.60 8.78 -14.94
N THR A 90 -3.89 10.07 -14.76
CA THR A 90 -3.28 11.17 -15.52
C THR A 90 -2.17 11.81 -14.69
N LEU A 91 -0.93 11.67 -15.18
CA LEU A 91 0.26 12.36 -14.67
C LEU A 91 0.31 13.81 -15.17
#